data_AF-A0A832INU7-F1
#
_entry.id   AF-A0A832INU7-F1
#
_cell.length_a   1.000
_cell.length_b   1.000
_cell.length_c   1.000
_cell.angle_alpha   90.00
_cell.angle_beta   90.00
_cell.angle_gamma   90.00
#
_symmetry.space_group_name_H-M   'P 1'
#
loop_
_entity.id
_entity.type
_entity.pdbx_description
1 polymer ?
#
loop_
_entity_poly.entity_id
_entity_poly.type
_entity_poly.pdbx_seq_one_letter_code
_entity_poly.pdbx_strand_id
1 'polypeptide(L)'
;MKASMEHKGRMKEDWRRGANWATVWEWPDDFDTVAPNCERFVRKRWSNATKECSIMVQGHDDLEGTYFEIVAYTGDAKNVGKLAELLFNAALRYKPEFVNLELWEHPHSKDIQFVDDIKTVRSQYKAVMRTLAKKAREDARVKEYLNRNVKLHVYAHAVLFCELRREGVKIKVVASEQELSEVLKVMVNIAKDLKAEVVGYKLHMDVEELEVEDNWSNEVGEVYVFFNKRE
;
A
#
# COMPACT_ATOMS: atom_id res chain seq x y z
N MET A 1 -5.03 24.53 42.19
CA MET A 1 -6.37 23.93 42.21
C MET A 1 -6.46 23.03 40.99
N LYS A 2 -6.68 21.73 41.20
CA LYS A 2 -6.64 20.66 40.19
C LYS A 2 -7.77 20.84 39.16
N ALA A 3 -7.44 20.65 37.90
CA ALA A 3 -8.35 20.05 36.92
C ALA A 3 -7.52 19.17 35.98
N SER A 4 -7.24 17.94 36.45
CA SER A 4 -6.89 16.82 35.57
C SER A 4 -8.14 16.50 34.74
N MET A 5 -8.15 16.88 33.47
CA MET A 5 -9.04 16.26 32.51
C MET A 5 -8.36 14.99 32.01
N GLU A 6 -8.80 13.85 32.58
CA GLU A 6 -8.63 12.54 31.99
C GLU A 6 -9.16 12.57 30.54
N HIS A 7 -8.26 12.66 29.56
CA HIS A 7 -8.56 12.26 28.19
C HIS A 7 -8.62 10.73 28.18
N LYS A 8 -9.74 10.18 28.67
CA LYS A 8 -10.10 8.79 28.36
C LYS A 8 -10.39 8.76 26.86
N GLY A 9 -9.45 8.24 26.08
CA GLY A 9 -9.59 7.97 24.65
C GLY A 9 -10.95 7.34 24.37
N ARG A 10 -11.86 8.14 23.81
CA ARG A 10 -13.12 7.64 23.25
C ARG A 10 -12.80 7.16 21.85
N MET A 11 -12.43 5.90 21.75
CA MET A 11 -12.37 5.16 20.50
C MET A 11 -13.73 5.28 19.79
N LYS A 12 -13.72 5.68 18.51
CA LYS A 12 -14.86 5.47 17.62
C LYS A 12 -14.90 3.99 17.26
N GLU A 13 -15.50 3.20 18.13
CA GLU A 13 -15.73 1.78 17.88
C GLU A 13 -16.86 1.66 16.84
N ASP A 14 -16.49 1.63 15.55
CA ASP A 14 -17.45 1.46 14.45
C ASP A 14 -17.88 -0.02 14.38
N TRP A 15 -18.67 -0.42 15.39
CA TRP A 15 -19.22 -1.77 15.53
C TRP A 15 -20.24 -2.08 14.44
N ARG A 16 -19.78 -2.58 13.31
CA ARG A 16 -20.66 -3.42 12.48
C ARG A 16 -20.56 -4.84 13.02
N ARG A 17 -21.56 -5.30 13.79
CA ARG A 17 -21.70 -6.73 14.15
C ARG A 17 -21.60 -7.55 12.86
N GLY A 18 -20.61 -8.43 12.77
CA GLY A 18 -20.31 -9.22 11.56
C GLY A 18 -19.20 -8.66 10.65
N ALA A 19 -18.55 -7.54 11.00
CA ALA A 19 -17.35 -7.09 10.30
C ALA A 19 -16.15 -7.95 10.67
N ASN A 20 -15.39 -8.36 9.65
CA ASN A 20 -14.18 -9.18 9.77
C ASN A 20 -12.93 -8.35 10.11
N TRP A 21 -13.10 -7.08 10.47
CA TRP A 21 -12.02 -6.14 10.76
C TRP A 21 -12.39 -5.16 11.88
N ALA A 22 -11.38 -4.50 12.45
CA ALA A 22 -11.57 -3.40 13.39
C ALA A 22 -10.39 -2.43 13.32
N THR A 23 -10.66 -1.13 13.18
CA THR A 23 -9.68 -0.08 13.44
C THR A 23 -9.39 -0.05 14.94
N VAL A 24 -8.12 -0.20 15.28
CA VAL A 24 -7.64 -0.22 16.67
C VAL A 24 -6.76 0.99 17.00
N TRP A 25 -6.40 1.78 15.98
CA TRP A 25 -5.74 3.06 16.11
C TRP A 25 -5.95 3.88 14.81
N GLU A 26 -6.15 5.19 14.92
CA GLU A 26 -6.28 6.11 13.79
C GLU A 26 -5.65 7.47 14.17
N TRP A 27 -5.02 8.14 13.21
CA TRP A 27 -4.51 9.50 13.42
C TRP A 27 -5.65 10.47 13.82
N PRO A 28 -5.50 11.34 14.84
CA PRO A 28 -4.29 11.68 15.59
C PRO A 28 -4.21 11.05 17.01
N ASP A 29 -4.72 9.83 17.23
CA ASP A 29 -4.71 9.20 18.56
C ASP A 29 -3.28 9.02 19.15
N ASP A 30 -3.17 8.90 20.47
CA ASP A 30 -1.87 8.71 21.15
C ASP A 30 -1.18 7.41 20.71
N PHE A 31 0.09 7.48 20.29
CA PHE A 31 0.85 6.33 19.79
C PHE A 31 1.02 5.21 20.82
N ASP A 32 1.12 5.56 22.10
CA ASP A 32 1.26 4.59 23.21
C ASP A 32 0.05 3.65 23.35
N THR A 33 -1.05 3.94 22.65
CA THR A 33 -2.27 3.12 22.67
C THR A 33 -2.27 1.99 21.63
N VAL A 34 -1.34 1.99 20.66
CA VAL A 34 -1.28 0.98 19.58
C VAL A 34 -1.18 -0.45 20.13
N ALA A 35 -0.14 -0.77 20.90
CA ALA A 35 0.04 -2.12 21.43
C ALA A 35 -1.10 -2.55 22.38
N PRO A 36 -1.48 -1.74 23.39
CA PRO A 36 -2.60 -2.09 24.28
C PRO A 36 -3.91 -2.36 23.55
N ASN A 37 -4.23 -1.58 22.51
CA ASN A 37 -5.45 -1.78 21.73
C ASN A 37 -5.37 -3.08 20.92
N CYS A 38 -4.25 -3.33 20.24
CA CYS A 38 -4.07 -4.59 19.51
C CYS A 38 -4.22 -5.82 20.43
N GLU A 39 -3.58 -5.82 21.60
CA GLU A 39 -3.66 -6.90 22.57
C GLU A 39 -5.09 -7.11 23.12
N ARG A 40 -5.83 -6.01 23.32
CA ARG A 40 -7.22 -6.05 23.80
C ARG A 40 -8.16 -6.67 22.76
N PHE A 41 -7.94 -6.40 21.46
CA PHE A 41 -8.90 -6.74 20.41
C PHE A 41 -8.52 -7.95 19.55
N VAL A 42 -7.27 -8.40 19.57
CA VAL A 42 -6.77 -9.53 18.75
C VAL A 42 -7.62 -10.79 18.88
N ARG A 43 -8.10 -11.12 20.09
CA ARG A 43 -8.90 -12.34 20.31
C ARG A 43 -10.23 -12.34 19.55
N LYS A 44 -10.77 -11.17 19.22
CA LYS A 44 -12.03 -11.02 18.47
C LYS A 44 -11.82 -11.07 16.94
N ARG A 45 -10.56 -11.01 16.50
CA ARG A 45 -10.15 -11.01 15.08
C ARG A 45 -9.26 -12.19 14.73
N TRP A 46 -9.04 -13.09 15.69
CA TRP A 46 -8.29 -14.31 15.48
C TRP A 46 -9.10 -15.28 14.65
N SER A 47 -8.59 -15.68 13.49
CA SER A 47 -9.26 -16.68 12.67
C SER A 47 -9.20 -18.04 13.36
N ASN A 48 -10.36 -18.64 13.59
CA ASN A 48 -10.43 -20.01 14.12
C ASN A 48 -9.94 -21.05 13.11
N ALA A 49 -10.07 -20.76 11.82
CA ALA A 49 -9.74 -21.65 10.72
C ALA A 49 -8.22 -21.73 10.46
N THR A 50 -7.55 -20.57 10.37
CA THR A 50 -6.11 -20.53 10.09
C THR A 50 -5.24 -20.39 11.34
N LYS A 51 -5.84 -20.08 12.49
CA LYS A 51 -5.12 -19.74 13.73
C LYS A 51 -4.17 -18.54 13.56
N GLU A 52 -4.56 -17.59 12.72
CA GLU A 52 -3.82 -16.37 12.46
C GLU A 52 -4.70 -15.12 12.66
N CYS A 53 -4.06 -13.97 12.81
CA CYS A 53 -4.67 -12.66 12.65
C CYS A 53 -3.78 -11.79 11.76
N SER A 54 -4.42 -10.90 11.00
CA SER A 54 -3.74 -9.93 10.14
C SER A 54 -3.73 -8.57 10.82
N ILE A 55 -2.57 -7.93 10.86
CA ILE A 55 -2.39 -6.56 11.33
C ILE A 55 -2.08 -5.71 10.11
N MET A 56 -2.96 -4.78 9.78
CA MET A 56 -2.81 -3.89 8.64
C MET A 56 -2.51 -2.48 9.12
N VAL A 57 -1.47 -1.87 8.56
CA VAL A 57 -1.16 -0.45 8.70
C VAL A 57 -1.24 0.17 7.31
N GLN A 58 -2.11 1.15 7.12
CA GLN A 58 -2.18 1.90 5.86
C GLN A 58 -1.68 3.31 6.10
N GLY A 59 -0.97 3.84 5.12
CA GLY A 59 -0.51 5.22 5.12
C GLY A 59 -0.74 5.85 3.76
N HIS A 60 -1.09 7.14 3.76
CA HIS A 60 -1.20 7.92 2.55
C HIS A 60 -0.49 9.27 2.69
N ASP A 61 0.21 9.66 1.64
CA ASP A 61 0.75 11.00 1.42
C ASP A 61 -0.01 11.63 0.25
N ASP A 62 -0.92 12.55 0.55
CA ASP A 62 -1.76 13.22 -0.45
C ASP A 62 -0.93 14.13 -1.38
N LEU A 63 0.22 14.64 -0.92
CA LEU A 63 1.05 15.57 -1.69
C LEU A 63 1.86 14.87 -2.78
N GLU A 64 2.45 13.73 -2.43
CA GLU A 64 3.26 12.93 -3.35
C GLU A 64 2.43 11.87 -4.10
N GLY A 65 1.15 11.67 -3.73
CA GLY A 65 0.26 10.68 -4.35
C GLY A 65 0.58 9.22 -3.97
N THR A 66 1.48 9.02 -3.01
CA THR A 66 1.93 7.70 -2.60
C THR A 66 0.96 7.09 -1.60
N TYR A 67 0.47 5.89 -1.91
CA TYR A 67 -0.27 5.04 -0.97
C TYR A 67 0.56 3.81 -0.64
N PHE A 68 0.53 3.38 0.62
CA PHE A 68 1.08 2.10 1.02
C PHE A 68 0.25 1.38 2.08
N GLU A 69 0.38 0.06 2.11
CA GLU A 69 -0.25 -0.85 3.06
C GLU A 69 0.78 -1.89 3.50
N ILE A 70 0.91 -2.09 4.81
CA ILE A 70 1.74 -3.13 5.42
C ILE A 70 0.83 -4.08 6.17
N VAL A 71 0.75 -5.34 5.73
CA VAL A 71 -0.05 -6.38 6.40
C VAL A 71 0.85 -7.47 6.93
N ALA A 72 0.88 -7.67 8.24
CA ALA A 72 1.55 -8.80 8.86
C ALA A 72 0.56 -9.87 9.28
N TYR A 73 0.87 -11.13 8.98
CA TYR A 73 0.10 -12.29 9.38
C TYR A 73 0.82 -13.01 10.50
N THR A 74 0.21 -13.05 11.68
CA THR A 74 0.79 -13.66 12.87
C THR A 74 -0.07 -14.78 13.42
N GLY A 75 0.57 -15.92 13.71
CA GLY A 75 0.02 -17.01 14.52
C GLY A 75 0.33 -16.88 16.02
N ASP A 76 1.02 -15.81 16.43
CA ASP A 76 1.38 -15.54 17.82
C ASP A 76 0.55 -14.40 18.42
N ALA A 77 -0.54 -14.76 19.09
CA ALA A 77 -1.41 -13.82 19.77
C ALA A 77 -0.73 -13.08 20.94
N LYS A 78 0.37 -13.61 21.49
CA LYS A 78 1.04 -13.00 22.66
C LYS A 78 1.94 -11.83 22.29
N ASN A 79 2.41 -11.76 21.03
CA ASN A 79 3.31 -10.72 20.55
C ASN A 79 2.64 -9.76 19.53
N VAL A 80 1.31 -9.76 19.45
CA VAL A 80 0.57 -8.90 18.51
C VAL A 80 0.85 -7.41 18.73
N GLY A 81 0.92 -6.94 19.98
CA GLY A 81 1.16 -5.53 20.29
C GLY A 81 2.53 -5.06 19.81
N LYS A 82 3.58 -5.82 20.12
CA LYS A 82 4.95 -5.54 19.65
C LYS A 82 5.07 -5.57 18.13
N LEU A 83 4.36 -6.49 17.48
CA LEU A 83 4.35 -6.55 16.02
C LEU A 83 3.64 -5.33 15.44
N ALA A 84 2.48 -4.94 16.00
CA ALA A 84 1.76 -3.74 15.59
C ALA A 84 2.61 -2.47 15.73
N GLU A 85 3.28 -2.26 16.87
CA GLU A 85 4.21 -1.14 17.05
C GLU A 85 5.34 -1.15 16.03
N LEU A 86 5.89 -2.33 15.72
CA LEU A 86 6.96 -2.43 14.72
C LEU A 86 6.47 -2.00 13.33
N LEU A 87 5.30 -2.50 12.89
CA LEU A 87 4.71 -2.13 11.61
C LEU A 87 4.37 -0.64 11.56
N PHE A 88 3.80 -0.14 12.63
CA PHE A 88 3.42 1.27 12.78
C PHE A 88 4.64 2.19 12.71
N ASN A 89 5.72 1.87 13.44
CA ASN A 89 6.97 2.61 13.38
C ASN A 89 7.63 2.57 12.00
N ALA A 90 7.51 1.46 11.27
CA ALA A 90 7.98 1.38 9.89
C ALA A 90 7.15 2.28 8.97
N ALA A 91 5.83 2.32 9.14
CA ALA A 91 4.93 3.20 8.38
C ALA A 91 5.21 4.69 8.63
N LEU A 92 5.39 5.10 9.90
CA LEU A 92 5.62 6.50 10.25
C LEU A 92 6.91 7.10 9.68
N ARG A 93 7.91 6.27 9.33
CA ARG A 93 9.16 6.75 8.71
C ARG A 93 8.95 7.35 7.33
N TYR A 94 7.84 7.03 6.67
CA TYR A 94 7.44 7.63 5.39
C TYR A 94 6.75 8.96 5.55
N LYS A 95 6.52 9.41 6.79
CA LYS A 95 5.81 10.65 7.12
C LYS A 95 4.48 10.80 6.36
N PRO A 96 3.65 9.74 6.32
CA PRO A 96 2.33 9.86 5.72
C PRO A 96 1.51 10.95 6.44
N GLU A 97 0.62 11.61 5.71
CA GLU A 97 -0.31 12.58 6.26
C GLU A 97 -1.39 11.91 7.12
N PHE A 98 -1.77 10.69 6.74
CA PHE A 98 -2.73 9.87 7.45
C PHE A 98 -2.23 8.45 7.65
N VAL A 99 -2.47 7.89 8.84
CA VAL A 99 -2.22 6.48 9.15
C VAL A 99 -3.40 5.91 9.93
N ASN A 100 -3.74 4.67 9.64
CA ASN A 100 -4.61 3.86 10.48
C ASN A 100 -3.96 2.50 10.76
N LEU A 101 -4.45 1.83 11.80
CA LEU A 101 -4.09 0.46 12.11
C LEU A 101 -5.34 -0.36 12.36
N GLU A 102 -5.41 -1.51 11.68
CA GLU A 102 -6.57 -2.38 11.71
C GLU A 102 -6.17 -3.83 11.98
N LEU A 103 -7.05 -4.55 12.68
CA LEU A 103 -6.96 -5.99 12.85
C LEU A 103 -8.01 -6.68 12.00
N TRP A 104 -7.58 -7.69 11.24
CA TRP A 104 -8.41 -8.42 10.29
C TRP A 104 -8.38 -9.93 10.53
N GLU A 105 -9.54 -10.57 10.41
CA GLU A 105 -9.66 -12.03 10.36
C GLU A 105 -9.25 -12.61 8.99
N HIS A 106 -9.46 -11.84 7.92
CA HIS A 106 -9.11 -12.15 6.52
C HIS A 106 -8.51 -10.90 5.86
N PRO A 107 -7.63 -11.01 4.84
CA PRO A 107 -7.13 -12.22 4.16
C PRO A 107 -6.15 -13.04 5.02
N HIS A 108 -5.68 -14.19 4.53
CA HIS A 108 -4.74 -15.04 5.28
C HIS A 108 -3.37 -15.14 4.62
N SER A 109 -2.37 -15.59 5.39
CA SER A 109 -0.99 -15.71 4.93
C SER A 109 -0.83 -16.65 3.73
N LYS A 110 -1.66 -17.69 3.66
CA LYS A 110 -1.65 -18.70 2.58
C LYS A 110 -2.12 -18.14 1.23
N ASP A 111 -2.90 -17.07 1.23
CA ASP A 111 -3.46 -16.47 0.02
C ASP A 111 -2.44 -15.53 -0.66
N ILE A 112 -1.27 -15.34 -0.03
CA ILE A 112 -0.17 -14.52 -0.53
C ILE A 112 0.96 -15.42 -0.97
N GLN A 113 1.21 -15.38 -2.26
CA GLN A 113 2.37 -15.99 -2.85
C GLN A 113 2.81 -15.12 -4.03
N PHE A 114 3.94 -14.43 -3.84
CA PHE A 114 4.58 -13.64 -4.89
C PHE A 114 5.94 -14.24 -5.19
N VAL A 115 6.18 -14.56 -6.47
CA VAL A 115 7.35 -15.35 -6.89
C VAL A 115 8.24 -14.61 -7.89
N ASP A 116 7.81 -13.46 -8.41
CA ASP A 116 8.62 -12.73 -9.39
C ASP A 116 9.80 -12.05 -8.69
N ASP A 117 10.97 -12.13 -9.31
CA ASP A 117 12.13 -11.34 -8.90
C ASP A 117 12.04 -9.89 -9.41
N ILE A 118 12.92 -9.04 -8.90
CA ILE A 118 12.93 -7.63 -9.27
C ILE A 118 13.24 -7.39 -10.76
N LYS A 119 14.01 -8.28 -11.39
CA LYS A 119 14.37 -8.17 -12.81
C LYS A 119 13.15 -8.44 -13.69
N THR A 120 12.34 -9.42 -13.29
CA THR A 120 11.09 -9.82 -13.93
C THR A 120 10.07 -8.70 -13.84
N VAL A 121 9.86 -8.13 -12.64
CA VAL A 121 8.97 -6.95 -12.45
C VAL A 121 9.39 -5.78 -13.32
N ARG A 122 10.69 -5.43 -13.36
CA ARG A 122 11.19 -4.33 -14.20
C ARG A 122 10.96 -4.60 -15.69
N SER A 123 11.03 -5.86 -16.12
CA SER A 123 10.76 -6.25 -17.51
C SER A 123 9.26 -6.13 -17.83
N GLN A 124 8.40 -6.62 -16.94
CA GLN A 124 6.93 -6.50 -17.05
C GLN A 124 6.51 -5.04 -17.12
N TYR A 125 6.99 -4.19 -16.21
CA TYR A 125 6.69 -2.76 -16.20
C TYR A 125 7.11 -2.08 -17.50
N LYS A 126 8.32 -2.36 -18.01
CA LYS A 126 8.75 -1.84 -19.33
C LYS A 126 7.84 -2.29 -20.47
N ALA A 127 7.35 -3.53 -20.44
CA ALA A 127 6.42 -4.01 -21.45
C ALA A 127 5.06 -3.29 -21.36
N VAL A 128 4.52 -3.13 -20.15
CA VAL A 128 3.31 -2.36 -19.85
C VAL A 128 3.42 -0.92 -20.37
N MET A 129 4.48 -0.19 -20.00
CA MET A 129 4.66 1.20 -20.42
C MET A 129 4.80 1.34 -21.95
N ARG A 130 5.39 0.34 -22.63
CA ARG A 130 5.43 0.32 -24.10
C ARG A 130 4.04 0.14 -24.71
N THR A 131 3.20 -0.71 -24.12
CA THR A 131 1.83 -0.91 -24.59
C THR A 131 0.98 0.32 -24.34
N LEU A 132 1.06 0.94 -23.16
CA LEU A 132 0.39 2.20 -22.87
C LEU A 132 0.83 3.32 -23.82
N ALA A 133 2.11 3.39 -24.17
CA ALA A 133 2.60 4.34 -25.17
C ALA A 133 2.09 4.07 -26.60
N LYS A 134 1.69 2.84 -26.93
CA LYS A 134 0.97 2.57 -28.18
C LYS A 134 -0.49 3.02 -28.07
N LYS A 135 -1.17 2.63 -26.99
CA LYS A 135 -2.56 3.03 -26.69
C LYS A 135 -2.73 4.56 -26.72
N ALA A 136 -1.80 5.30 -26.11
CA ALA A 136 -1.77 6.76 -26.14
C ALA A 136 -1.67 7.33 -27.56
N ARG A 137 -0.83 6.74 -28.42
CA ARG A 137 -0.71 7.20 -29.82
C ARG A 137 -1.95 6.92 -30.67
N GLU A 138 -2.74 5.93 -30.27
CA GLU A 138 -3.96 5.54 -30.94
C GLU A 138 -5.19 6.32 -30.45
N ASP A 139 -5.13 6.89 -29.24
CA ASP A 139 -6.18 7.73 -28.65
C ASP A 139 -6.41 9.00 -29.47
N ALA A 140 -7.67 9.28 -29.81
CA ALA A 140 -8.07 10.42 -30.63
C ALA A 140 -7.70 11.77 -29.98
N ARG A 141 -7.78 11.88 -28.65
CA ARG A 141 -7.47 13.10 -27.90
C ARG A 141 -5.99 13.44 -27.95
N VAL A 142 -5.14 12.41 -27.96
CA VAL A 142 -3.68 12.56 -27.99
C VAL A 142 -3.19 12.82 -29.42
N LYS A 143 -3.83 12.22 -30.43
CA LYS A 143 -3.46 12.37 -31.85
C LYS A 143 -3.36 13.81 -32.32
N GLU A 144 -4.19 14.71 -31.79
CA GLU A 144 -4.16 16.15 -32.11
C GLU A 144 -2.80 16.80 -31.78
N TYR A 145 -2.08 16.26 -30.80
CA TYR A 145 -0.76 16.76 -30.35
C TYR A 145 0.42 16.06 -31.03
N LEU A 146 0.22 14.92 -31.72
CA LEU A 146 1.29 14.07 -32.25
C LEU A 146 1.79 14.47 -33.66
N ASN A 147 1.53 15.71 -34.09
CA ASN A 147 1.73 16.15 -35.48
C ASN A 147 3.19 16.42 -35.90
N ARG A 148 4.16 16.38 -34.97
CA ARG A 148 5.60 16.56 -35.22
C ARG A 148 6.40 15.62 -34.32
N ASN A 149 7.73 15.52 -34.47
CA ASN A 149 8.65 14.74 -33.63
C ASN A 149 8.54 15.13 -32.14
N VAL A 150 7.43 14.75 -31.50
CA VAL A 150 7.11 15.07 -30.13
C VAL A 150 7.54 13.92 -29.25
N LYS A 151 8.08 14.27 -28.10
CA LYS A 151 8.45 13.29 -27.09
C LYS A 151 7.22 12.97 -26.27
N LEU A 152 6.77 11.73 -26.37
CA LEU A 152 5.61 11.24 -25.63
C LEU A 152 6.04 10.71 -24.26
N HIS A 153 5.49 11.31 -23.21
CA HIS A 153 5.61 10.89 -21.83
C HIS A 153 4.30 10.21 -21.41
N VAL A 154 4.42 9.03 -20.81
CA VAL A 154 3.27 8.21 -20.41
C VAL A 154 3.38 7.92 -18.93
N TYR A 155 2.32 8.19 -18.19
CA TYR A 155 2.22 8.02 -16.76
C TYR A 155 1.05 7.10 -16.44
N ALA A 156 1.28 6.18 -15.50
CA ALA A 156 0.27 5.29 -14.96
C ALA A 156 0.72 4.87 -13.56
N HIS A 157 -0.19 4.81 -12.60
CA HIS A 157 0.12 4.36 -11.25
C HIS A 157 0.59 2.89 -11.28
N ALA A 158 1.85 2.68 -10.95
CA ALA A 158 2.42 1.37 -10.73
C ALA A 158 1.99 0.87 -9.36
N VAL A 159 1.22 -0.21 -9.30
CA VAL A 159 0.91 -0.89 -8.03
C VAL A 159 1.80 -2.11 -7.91
N LEU A 160 2.62 -2.15 -6.87
CA LEU A 160 3.48 -3.29 -6.59
C LEU A 160 3.07 -3.96 -5.29
N PHE A 161 3.04 -5.28 -5.32
CA PHE A 161 2.91 -6.11 -4.14
C PHE A 161 4.27 -6.75 -3.85
N CYS A 162 4.65 -6.80 -2.59
CA CYS A 162 5.88 -7.39 -2.11
C CYS A 162 5.58 -8.35 -0.95
N GLU A 163 6.12 -9.56 -1.03
CA GLU A 163 6.07 -10.54 0.06
C GLU A 163 7.39 -10.45 0.82
N LEU A 164 7.30 -10.23 2.12
CA LEU A 164 8.43 -10.22 3.03
C LEU A 164 8.29 -11.35 4.05
N ARG A 165 9.44 -11.82 4.55
CA ARG A 165 9.50 -12.83 5.60
C ARG A 165 10.39 -12.36 6.75
N ARG A 166 9.84 -12.43 7.95
CA ARG A 166 10.53 -12.23 9.23
C ARG A 166 10.24 -13.44 10.10
N GLU A 167 11.10 -13.78 11.05
CA GLU A 167 10.97 -14.94 11.97
C GLU A 167 9.51 -15.30 12.32
N GLY A 168 8.96 -16.33 11.66
CA GLY A 168 7.60 -16.82 11.90
C GLY A 168 6.44 -15.91 11.45
N VAL A 169 6.72 -14.79 10.77
CA VAL A 169 5.74 -13.79 10.32
C VAL A 169 5.87 -13.57 8.82
N LYS A 170 4.79 -13.83 8.08
CA LYS A 170 4.68 -13.40 6.67
C LYS A 170 4.13 -11.98 6.63
N ILE A 171 4.67 -11.14 5.76
CA ILE A 171 4.25 -9.74 5.62
C ILE A 171 4.00 -9.46 4.14
N LYS A 172 2.89 -8.81 3.83
CA LYS A 172 2.56 -8.26 2.52
C LYS A 172 2.75 -6.75 2.59
N VAL A 173 3.46 -6.18 1.63
CA VAL A 173 3.52 -4.74 1.43
C VAL A 173 2.89 -4.42 0.08
N VAL A 174 2.00 -3.45 0.06
CA VAL A 174 1.46 -2.86 -1.18
C VAL A 174 1.88 -1.41 -1.20
N ALA A 175 2.34 -0.93 -2.35
CA ALA A 175 2.52 0.50 -2.56
C ALA A 175 2.19 0.86 -4.00
N SER A 176 1.73 2.09 -4.20
CA SER A 176 1.40 2.63 -5.50
C SER A 176 1.94 4.02 -5.70
N GLU A 177 2.55 4.25 -6.86
CA GLU A 177 3.09 5.55 -7.28
C GLU A 177 3.20 5.60 -8.81
N GLN A 178 3.32 6.79 -9.42
CA GLN A 178 3.48 6.94 -10.87
C GLN A 178 4.77 6.27 -11.40
N GLU A 179 5.83 6.27 -10.59
CA GLU A 179 7.11 5.66 -10.95
C GLU A 179 7.41 4.40 -10.15
N LEU A 180 7.70 3.30 -10.86
CA LEU A 180 8.12 2.04 -10.22
C LEU A 180 9.34 2.21 -9.30
N SER A 181 10.26 3.14 -9.60
CA SER A 181 11.42 3.45 -8.75
C SER A 181 11.03 3.86 -7.35
N GLU A 182 10.02 4.73 -7.22
CA GLU A 182 9.55 5.23 -5.94
C GLU A 182 8.83 4.13 -5.16
N VAL A 183 7.97 3.36 -5.83
CA VAL A 183 7.33 2.17 -5.24
C VAL A 183 8.39 1.21 -4.68
N LEU A 184 9.45 0.94 -5.43
CA LEU A 184 10.51 0.03 -4.99
C LEU A 184 11.31 0.57 -3.80
N LYS A 185 11.54 1.89 -3.73
CA LYS A 185 12.19 2.50 -2.56
C LYS A 185 11.36 2.28 -1.30
N VAL A 186 10.04 2.44 -1.37
CA VAL A 186 9.12 2.14 -0.26
C VAL A 186 9.25 0.68 0.16
N MET A 187 9.21 -0.28 -0.78
CA MET A 187 9.34 -1.70 -0.46
C MET A 187 10.66 -2.03 0.26
N VAL A 188 11.78 -1.54 -0.27
CA VAL A 188 13.12 -1.83 0.26
C VAL A 188 13.30 -1.22 1.66
N ASN A 189 12.84 0.01 1.85
CA ASN A 189 12.95 0.68 3.13
C ASN A 189 12.04 0.01 4.19
N ILE A 190 10.81 -0.40 3.84
CA ILE A 190 9.93 -1.15 4.75
C ILE A 190 10.58 -2.49 5.13
N ALA A 191 11.09 -3.24 4.15
CA ALA A 191 11.77 -4.51 4.41
C ALA A 191 12.97 -4.33 5.36
N LYS A 192 13.76 -3.26 5.17
CA LYS A 192 14.89 -2.92 6.03
C LYS A 192 14.46 -2.59 7.45
N ASP A 193 13.43 -1.75 7.63
CA ASP A 193 12.94 -1.32 8.94
C ASP A 193 12.33 -2.49 9.72
N LEU A 194 11.65 -3.39 9.02
CA LEU A 194 11.08 -4.61 9.60
C LEU A 194 12.12 -5.72 9.80
N LYS A 195 13.37 -5.53 9.33
CA LYS A 195 14.42 -6.56 9.30
C LYS A 195 13.91 -7.86 8.67
N ALA A 196 13.23 -7.72 7.55
CA ALA A 196 12.60 -8.81 6.81
C ALA A 196 13.33 -9.07 5.49
N GLU A 197 13.36 -10.32 5.07
CA GLU A 197 13.85 -10.72 3.75
C GLU A 197 12.74 -10.54 2.71
N VAL A 198 13.10 -10.02 1.53
CA VAL A 198 12.18 -9.98 0.40
C VAL A 198 12.10 -11.37 -0.24
N VAL A 199 10.90 -11.93 -0.28
CA VAL A 199 10.62 -13.24 -0.88
C VAL A 199 10.34 -13.11 -2.38
N GLY A 200 9.55 -12.11 -2.75
CA GLY A 200 9.15 -11.90 -4.13
C GLY A 200 8.19 -10.75 -4.31
N TYR A 201 7.86 -10.48 -5.57
CA TYR A 201 7.04 -9.35 -5.98
C TYR A 201 5.91 -9.79 -6.92
N LYS A 202 4.93 -8.91 -7.09
CA LYS A 202 3.91 -9.01 -8.13
C LYS A 202 3.52 -7.60 -8.57
N LEU A 203 3.74 -7.30 -9.85
CA LEU A 203 3.24 -6.07 -10.45
C LEU A 203 1.75 -6.21 -10.74
N HIS A 204 0.96 -5.21 -10.38
CA HIS A 204 -0.46 -5.15 -10.71
C HIS A 204 -0.74 -3.90 -11.54
N MET A 205 -0.71 -4.08 -12.84
CA MET A 205 -1.10 -3.06 -13.82
C MET A 205 -1.82 -3.78 -14.96
N ASP A 206 -3.14 -3.68 -14.99
CA ASP A 206 -3.92 -4.21 -16.10
C ASP A 206 -4.05 -3.15 -17.19
N VAL A 207 -3.30 -3.31 -18.27
CA VAL A 207 -3.25 -2.35 -19.38
C VAL A 207 -4.60 -2.22 -20.09
N GLU A 208 -5.42 -3.27 -20.08
CA GLU A 208 -6.71 -3.26 -20.74
C GLU A 208 -7.71 -2.37 -19.99
N GLU A 209 -7.64 -2.35 -18.65
CA GLU A 209 -8.48 -1.52 -17.78
C GLU A 209 -8.08 -0.04 -17.76
N LEU A 210 -6.89 0.31 -18.23
CA LEU A 210 -6.34 1.67 -18.16
C LEU A 210 -6.72 2.50 -19.39
N GLU A 211 -7.45 3.60 -19.18
CA GLU A 211 -7.81 4.55 -20.25
C GLU A 211 -7.04 5.87 -20.08
N VAL A 212 -6.89 6.64 -21.16
CA VAL A 212 -6.32 7.99 -21.05
C VAL A 212 -7.32 8.83 -20.24
N GLU A 213 -6.87 9.31 -19.09
CA GLU A 213 -7.64 10.19 -18.21
C GLU A 213 -7.43 11.63 -18.66
N ASP A 214 -6.17 12.06 -18.68
CA ASP A 214 -5.76 13.42 -19.01
C ASP A 214 -4.56 13.41 -19.97
N ASN A 215 -4.43 14.50 -20.72
CA ASN A 215 -3.30 14.72 -21.60
C ASN A 215 -3.09 16.21 -21.87
N TRP A 216 -1.83 16.61 -22.00
CA TRP A 216 -1.48 17.98 -22.36
C TRP A 216 -0.15 18.01 -23.12
N SER A 217 0.13 19.12 -23.78
CA SER A 217 1.40 19.35 -24.47
C SER A 217 2.04 20.65 -24.02
N ASN A 218 3.37 20.71 -24.03
CA ASN A 218 4.11 21.93 -23.72
C ASN A 218 4.67 22.59 -25.00
N GLU A 219 5.11 23.84 -24.86
CA GLU A 219 5.64 24.64 -25.98
C GLU A 219 6.91 24.04 -26.61
N VAL A 220 7.61 23.15 -25.90
CA VAL A 220 8.84 22.48 -26.37
C VAL A 220 8.55 21.16 -27.09
N GLY A 221 7.29 20.83 -27.37
CA GLY A 221 6.92 19.67 -28.16
C GLY A 221 6.98 18.34 -27.41
N GLU A 222 6.71 18.37 -26.10
CA GLU A 222 6.49 17.16 -25.31
C GLU A 222 4.98 17.00 -25.06
N VAL A 223 4.51 15.74 -25.09
CA VAL A 223 3.12 15.38 -24.83
C VAL A 223 3.10 14.47 -23.62
N TYR A 224 2.29 14.80 -22.63
CA TYR A 224 2.13 14.09 -21.38
C TYR A 224 0.77 13.42 -21.40
N VAL A 225 0.72 12.12 -21.12
CA VAL A 225 -0.52 11.34 -21.12
C VAL A 225 -0.60 10.53 -19.83
N PHE A 226 -1.68 10.73 -19.09
CA PHE A 226 -1.96 10.08 -17.83
C PHE A 226 -3.02 9.00 -18.05
N PHE A 227 -2.73 7.80 -17.55
CA PHE A 227 -3.64 6.66 -17.59
C PHE A 227 -4.16 6.33 -16.20
N ASN A 228 -5.44 6.04 -16.13
CA ASN A 228 -6.11 5.62 -14.91
C ASN A 228 -7.13 4.53 -15.19
N LYS A 229 -7.52 3.79 -14.14
CA LYS A 229 -8.59 2.79 -14.26
C LYS A 229 -9.90 3.50 -14.54
N ARG A 230 -10.70 2.91 -15.41
CA ARG A 230 -12.06 3.38 -15.66
C ARG A 230 -12.92 3.18 -14.40
N GLU A 231 -13.51 4.26 -13.90
CA GLU A 231 -14.53 4.22 -12.85
C GLU A 231 -15.86 3.62 -13.35
#